data_AF-A0A1Q5DH17-F1
#
_entry.id   AF-A0A1Q5DH17-F1
#
_cell.length_a   1.000
_cell.length_b   1.000
_cell.length_c   1.000
_cell.angle_alpha   90.00
_cell.angle_beta   90.00
_cell.angle_gamma   90.00
#
_symmetry.space_group_name_H-M   'P 1'
#
loop_
_entity.id
_entity.type
_entity.pdbx_description
1 polymer ?
#
loop_
_entity_poly.entity_id
_entity_poly.type
_entity_poly.pdbx_seq_one_letter_code
_entity_poly.pdbx_strand_id
1 'polypeptide(L)'
;MDEVERLAAAQRRVQRQAQGRTAEQIGGGLVAARAMARQAGRDEEVGPDAVWEVEEWERIATLVCSGSWPVYDVALDEQAQAWLAEWEQRMQARRRTRQRQAEQQVRERVQLADRVQVRAVLPGEAGRRLRALAEGLGWSAERVLAVLAEHVQVDADGLVHVPPVAITPAPPGLEAYRERLPAVYREPPRYGREANAYGEDYLGPALDW
;
A
#
# COMPACT_ATOMS: atom_id res chain seq x y z
N MET A 1 -6.25 -4.31 10.59
CA MET A 1 -7.71 -4.09 10.67
C MET A 1 -7.91 -3.15 11.83
N ASP A 2 -8.54 -2.00 11.57
CA ASP A 2 -8.75 -0.94 12.57
C ASP A 2 -9.72 -1.43 13.67
N GLU A 3 -9.63 -0.87 14.88
CA GLU A 3 -10.54 -1.19 16.00
C GLU A 3 -12.01 -0.96 15.60
N VAL A 4 -12.26 0.13 14.89
CA VAL A 4 -13.58 0.47 14.33
C VAL A 4 -14.09 -0.57 13.33
N GLU A 5 -13.20 -1.19 12.55
CA GLU A 5 -13.57 -2.27 11.62
C GLU A 5 -13.94 -3.56 12.35
N ARG A 6 -13.24 -3.86 13.44
CA ARG A 6 -13.51 -5.04 14.27
C ARG A 6 -14.83 -4.91 15.03
N LEU A 7 -15.06 -3.76 15.66
CA LEU A 7 -16.37 -3.43 16.27
C LEU A 7 -17.51 -3.56 15.24
N ALA A 8 -17.30 -3.03 14.04
CA ALA A 8 -18.29 -3.14 12.97
C ALA A 8 -18.57 -4.58 12.54
N ALA A 9 -17.54 -5.42 12.50
CA ALA A 9 -17.68 -6.84 12.17
C ALA A 9 -18.42 -7.61 13.28
N ALA A 10 -18.11 -7.33 14.55
CA ALA A 10 -18.78 -7.90 15.71
C ALA A 10 -20.27 -7.55 15.72
N GLN A 11 -20.62 -6.27 15.60
CA GLN A 11 -22.02 -5.82 15.57
C GLN A 11 -22.82 -6.46 14.42
N ARG A 12 -22.27 -6.51 13.20
CA ARG A 12 -22.92 -7.18 12.05
C ARG A 12 -23.06 -8.69 12.25
N ARG A 13 -22.15 -9.33 12.97
CA ARG A 13 -22.26 -10.76 13.29
C ARG A 13 -23.46 -10.98 14.20
N VAL A 14 -23.57 -10.20 15.27
CA VAL A 14 -24.67 -10.28 16.24
C VAL A 14 -26.00 -9.97 15.58
N GLN A 15 -26.12 -8.89 14.80
CA GLN A 15 -27.35 -8.52 14.09
C GLN A 15 -27.84 -9.63 13.16
N ARG A 16 -26.93 -10.26 12.40
CA ARG A 16 -27.27 -11.41 11.53
C ARG A 16 -27.70 -12.64 12.32
N GLN A 17 -27.07 -12.89 13.47
CA GLN A 17 -27.45 -14.01 14.34
C GLN A 17 -28.80 -13.77 15.00
N ALA A 18 -29.09 -12.52 15.38
CA ALA A 18 -30.33 -12.13 16.05
C ALA A 18 -31.52 -12.02 15.09
N GLN A 19 -31.29 -11.81 13.78
CA GLN A 19 -32.36 -11.69 12.79
C GLN A 19 -33.35 -12.85 12.89
N GLY A 20 -34.64 -12.53 13.01
CA GLY A 20 -35.68 -13.56 13.09
C GLY A 20 -35.79 -14.27 14.44
N ARG A 21 -35.03 -13.85 15.46
CA ARG A 21 -35.09 -14.46 16.80
C ARG A 21 -36.08 -13.78 17.73
N THR A 22 -36.73 -14.60 18.56
CA THR A 22 -37.63 -14.15 19.65
C THR A 22 -36.83 -13.67 20.86
N ALA A 23 -37.49 -12.99 21.81
CA ALA A 23 -36.88 -12.54 23.05
C ALA A 23 -36.15 -13.67 23.82
N GLU A 24 -36.75 -14.86 23.89
CA GLU A 24 -36.17 -16.02 24.56
C GLU A 24 -34.88 -16.49 23.87
N GLN A 25 -34.90 -16.57 22.54
CA GLN A 25 -33.74 -16.98 21.74
C GLN A 25 -32.61 -15.95 21.77
N ILE A 26 -32.96 -14.66 21.83
CA ILE A 26 -32.02 -13.56 22.04
C ILE A 26 -31.39 -13.65 23.43
N GLY A 27 -32.19 -13.94 24.46
CA GLY A 27 -31.70 -14.20 25.82
C GLY A 27 -30.70 -15.36 25.88
N GLY A 28 -30.97 -16.46 25.17
CA GLY A 28 -30.03 -17.58 25.02
C GLY A 28 -28.72 -17.18 24.33
N GLY A 29 -28.81 -16.35 23.27
CA GLY A 29 -27.64 -15.79 22.57
C GLY A 29 -26.78 -14.91 23.48
N LEU A 30 -27.41 -14.04 24.28
CA LEU A 30 -26.72 -13.17 25.24
C LEU A 30 -26.00 -13.97 26.33
N VAL A 31 -26.61 -15.04 26.85
CA VAL A 31 -25.95 -15.93 27.83
C VAL A 31 -24.71 -16.57 27.22
N ALA A 32 -24.78 -17.05 25.97
CA ALA A 32 -23.64 -17.62 25.27
C ALA A 32 -22.53 -16.58 25.03
N ALA A 33 -22.89 -15.36 24.58
CA ALA A 33 -21.95 -14.28 24.38
C ALA A 33 -21.23 -13.88 25.68
N ARG A 34 -21.96 -13.78 26.80
CA ARG A 34 -21.36 -13.51 28.12
C ARG A 34 -20.44 -14.64 28.59
N ALA A 35 -20.77 -15.90 28.29
CA ALA A 35 -19.90 -17.03 28.59
C ALA A 35 -18.58 -16.93 27.80
N MET A 36 -18.67 -16.61 26.50
CA MET A 36 -17.52 -16.40 25.63
C MET A 36 -16.66 -15.21 26.09
N ALA A 37 -17.26 -14.08 26.45
CA ALA A 37 -16.52 -12.91 26.96
C ALA A 37 -15.79 -13.19 28.29
N ARG A 38 -16.38 -14.00 29.19
CA ARG A 38 -15.68 -14.44 30.42
C ARG A 38 -14.52 -15.38 30.13
N GLN A 39 -14.58 -16.12 29.03
CA GLN A 39 -13.49 -16.97 28.58
C GLN A 39 -12.38 -16.15 27.93
N ALA A 40 -12.74 -15.07 27.24
CA ALA A 40 -11.81 -14.12 26.65
C ALA A 40 -10.92 -13.41 27.67
N GLY A 41 -11.44 -13.09 28.86
CA GLY A 41 -10.61 -12.55 29.95
C GLY A 41 -9.55 -13.53 30.50
N ARG A 42 -9.53 -14.79 30.03
CA ARG A 42 -8.58 -15.84 30.43
C ARG A 42 -7.68 -16.32 29.29
N ASP A 43 -7.97 -15.90 28.06
CA ASP A 43 -7.30 -16.36 26.85
C ASP A 43 -6.98 -15.15 25.98
N GLU A 44 -5.70 -14.78 25.89
CA GLU A 44 -5.23 -13.60 25.14
C GLU A 44 -5.57 -13.68 23.63
N GLU A 45 -5.89 -14.88 23.11
CA GLU A 45 -6.28 -15.05 21.71
C GLU A 45 -7.72 -14.60 21.41
N VAL A 46 -8.59 -14.54 22.42
CA VAL A 46 -9.97 -14.08 22.25
C VAL A 46 -10.00 -12.57 22.51
N GLY A 47 -9.81 -11.81 21.43
CA GLY A 47 -9.71 -10.35 21.47
C GLY A 47 -10.97 -9.60 21.95
N PRO A 48 -10.93 -8.25 21.94
CA PRO A 48 -12.00 -7.37 22.45
C PRO A 48 -13.36 -7.54 21.76
N ASP A 49 -13.38 -8.21 20.61
CA ASP A 49 -14.58 -8.55 19.83
C ASP A 49 -15.68 -9.20 20.69
N ALA A 50 -15.31 -10.06 21.65
CA ALA A 50 -16.29 -10.75 22.51
C ALA A 50 -17.05 -9.78 23.44
N VAL A 51 -16.42 -8.69 23.89
CA VAL A 51 -17.07 -7.67 24.72
C VAL A 51 -18.07 -6.88 23.89
N TRP A 52 -17.68 -6.46 22.69
CA TRP A 52 -18.57 -5.74 21.77
C TRP A 52 -19.75 -6.59 21.30
N GLU A 53 -19.56 -7.90 21.13
CA GLU A 53 -20.68 -8.79 20.83
C GLU A 53 -21.69 -8.85 21.98
N VAL A 54 -21.24 -8.87 23.24
CA VAL A 54 -22.14 -8.82 24.41
C VAL A 54 -22.93 -7.51 24.44
N GLU A 55 -22.28 -6.36 24.25
CA GLU A 55 -22.94 -5.06 24.25
C GLU A 55 -24.05 -4.99 23.18
N GLU A 56 -23.80 -5.50 21.98
CA GLU A 56 -24.80 -5.52 20.92
C GLU A 56 -25.96 -6.51 21.23
N TRP A 57 -25.65 -7.67 21.82
CA TRP A 57 -26.69 -8.61 22.28
C TRP A 57 -27.57 -7.99 23.37
N GLU A 58 -27.01 -7.20 24.29
CA GLU A 58 -27.76 -6.51 25.35
C GLU A 58 -28.68 -5.42 24.77
N ARG A 59 -28.20 -4.67 23.78
CA ARG A 59 -29.02 -3.67 23.07
C ARG A 59 -30.21 -4.33 22.37
N ILE A 60 -29.97 -5.40 21.61
CA ILE A 60 -31.02 -6.14 20.90
C ILE A 60 -32.01 -6.78 21.89
N ALA A 61 -31.51 -7.35 22.99
CA ALA A 61 -32.37 -7.89 24.04
C ALA A 61 -33.27 -6.80 24.64
N THR A 62 -32.73 -5.62 24.92
CA THR A 62 -33.50 -4.47 25.42
C THR A 62 -34.57 -4.06 24.42
N LEU A 63 -34.22 -3.99 23.14
CA LEU A 63 -35.13 -3.62 22.06
C LEU A 63 -36.32 -4.59 21.97
N VAL A 64 -36.06 -5.91 21.90
CA VAL A 64 -37.13 -6.91 21.79
C VAL A 64 -37.93 -7.05 23.08
N CYS A 65 -37.29 -6.97 24.26
CA CYS A 65 -37.98 -7.05 25.55
C CYS A 65 -38.82 -5.82 25.88
N SER A 66 -38.54 -4.65 25.27
CA SER A 66 -39.40 -3.46 25.40
C SER A 66 -40.81 -3.62 24.79
N GLY A 67 -41.08 -4.77 24.16
CA GLY A 67 -42.42 -5.18 23.72
C GLY A 67 -42.84 -4.59 22.38
N SER A 68 -41.95 -3.85 21.71
CA SER A 68 -42.22 -3.27 20.41
C SER A 68 -42.32 -4.34 19.32
N TRP A 69 -41.49 -5.40 19.35
CA TRP A 69 -41.48 -6.43 18.31
C TRP A 69 -41.52 -7.87 18.86
N PRO A 70 -42.30 -8.78 18.23
CA PRO A 70 -42.32 -10.19 18.61
C PRO A 70 -41.01 -10.93 18.27
N VAL A 71 -40.24 -10.38 17.33
CA VAL A 71 -39.02 -10.94 16.77
C VAL A 71 -38.08 -9.78 16.39
N TYR A 72 -36.76 -9.96 16.52
CA TYR A 72 -35.80 -8.96 16.05
C TYR A 72 -35.75 -8.91 14.52
N ASP A 73 -35.96 -7.71 13.97
CA ASP A 73 -35.74 -7.42 12.56
C ASP A 73 -34.82 -6.19 12.43
N VAL A 74 -33.63 -6.39 11.88
CA VAL A 74 -32.65 -5.33 11.64
C VAL A 74 -33.20 -4.23 10.73
N ALA A 75 -34.17 -4.54 9.85
CA ALA A 75 -34.79 -3.56 8.96
C ALA A 75 -35.65 -2.53 9.69
N LEU A 76 -36.17 -2.90 10.86
CA LEU A 76 -36.97 -2.01 11.71
C LEU A 76 -36.10 -1.25 12.73
N ASP A 77 -34.83 -1.62 12.88
CA ASP A 77 -33.87 -1.06 13.84
C ASP A 77 -33.20 0.19 13.26
N GLU A 78 -33.79 1.35 13.53
CA GLU A 78 -33.33 2.65 13.03
C GLU A 78 -31.85 2.91 13.36
N GLN A 79 -31.40 2.52 14.56
CA GLN A 79 -30.01 2.69 14.98
C GLN A 79 -29.08 1.79 14.17
N ALA A 80 -29.46 0.52 13.96
CA ALA A 80 -28.68 -0.38 13.12
C ALA A 80 -28.65 0.08 11.65
N GLN A 81 -29.79 0.54 11.11
CA GLN A 81 -29.87 1.05 9.74
C GLN A 81 -29.01 2.30 9.51
N ALA A 82 -29.10 3.29 10.42
CA ALA A 82 -28.30 4.51 10.32
C ALA A 82 -26.80 4.20 10.34
N TRP A 83 -26.38 3.33 11.25
CA TRP A 83 -24.99 2.91 11.36
C TRP A 83 -24.51 2.11 10.13
N LEU A 84 -25.33 1.19 9.61
CA LEU A 84 -25.02 0.43 8.39
C LEU A 84 -24.81 1.37 7.19
N ALA A 85 -25.66 2.39 7.06
CA ALA A 85 -25.55 3.40 6.00
C ALA A 85 -24.27 4.23 6.12
N GLU A 86 -23.94 4.73 7.32
CA GLU A 86 -22.67 5.45 7.56
C GLU A 86 -21.46 4.59 7.21
N TRP A 87 -21.47 3.32 7.63
CA TRP A 87 -20.37 2.41 7.38
C TRP A 87 -20.21 2.11 5.88
N GLU A 88 -21.31 1.92 5.16
CA GLU A 88 -21.29 1.75 3.72
C GLU A 88 -20.72 2.98 3.01
N GLN A 89 -21.10 4.19 3.41
CA GLN A 89 -20.52 5.43 2.88
C GLN A 89 -19.00 5.50 3.13
N ARG A 90 -18.54 5.15 4.34
CA ARG A 90 -17.11 5.10 4.67
C ARG A 90 -16.37 4.08 3.81
N MET A 91 -16.94 2.90 3.58
CA MET A 91 -16.33 1.87 2.75
C MET A 91 -16.29 2.26 1.28
N GLN A 92 -17.35 2.89 0.76
CA GLN A 92 -17.37 3.45 -0.58
C GLN A 92 -16.30 4.55 -0.74
N ALA A 93 -16.15 5.45 0.24
CA ALA A 93 -15.11 6.46 0.23
C ALA A 93 -13.70 5.84 0.22
N ARG A 94 -13.44 4.83 1.07
CA ARG A 94 -12.16 4.10 1.09
C ARG A 94 -11.88 3.39 -0.24
N ARG A 95 -12.88 2.77 -0.85
CA ARG A 95 -12.76 2.14 -2.18
C ARG A 95 -12.39 3.16 -3.24
N ARG A 96 -13.06 4.32 -3.26
CA ARG A 96 -12.75 5.43 -4.19
C ARG A 96 -11.33 5.93 -4.00
N THR A 97 -10.86 6.10 -2.76
CA THR A 97 -9.48 6.52 -2.48
C THR A 97 -8.47 5.49 -2.99
N ARG A 98 -8.68 4.19 -2.72
CA ARG A 98 -7.82 3.12 -3.24
C ARG A 98 -7.82 3.07 -4.76
N GLN A 99 -8.98 3.25 -5.39
CA GLN A 99 -9.08 3.28 -6.85
C GLN A 99 -8.28 4.44 -7.44
N ARG A 100 -8.40 5.64 -6.88
CA ARG A 100 -7.60 6.81 -7.31
C ARG A 100 -6.10 6.56 -7.15
N GLN A 101 -5.68 5.95 -6.04
CA GLN A 101 -4.28 5.60 -5.82
C GLN A 101 -3.79 4.55 -6.84
N ALA A 102 -4.60 3.53 -7.13
CA ALA A 102 -4.25 2.53 -8.14
C ALA A 102 -4.15 3.16 -9.54
N GLU A 103 -5.07 4.04 -9.90
CA GLU A 103 -5.03 4.79 -11.17
C GLU A 103 -3.79 5.69 -11.26
N GLN A 104 -3.40 6.35 -10.17
CA GLN A 104 -2.16 7.14 -10.09
C GLN A 104 -0.93 6.26 -10.26
N GLN A 105 -0.84 5.12 -9.56
CA GLN A 105 0.27 4.19 -9.69
C GLN A 105 0.39 3.62 -11.11
N VAL A 106 -0.73 3.31 -11.77
CA VAL A 106 -0.72 2.87 -13.17
C VAL A 106 -0.18 3.97 -14.08
N ARG A 107 -0.64 5.23 -13.90
CA ARG A 107 -0.12 6.37 -14.67
C ARG A 107 1.38 6.58 -14.46
N GLU A 108 1.86 6.52 -13.22
CA GLU A 108 3.28 6.62 -12.90
C GLU A 108 4.11 5.49 -13.53
N ARG A 109 3.60 4.25 -13.50
CA ARG A 109 4.27 3.11 -14.12
C ARG A 109 4.32 3.22 -15.64
N VAL A 110 3.27 3.72 -16.28
CA VAL A 110 3.28 4.01 -17.73
C VAL A 110 4.29 5.10 -18.05
N GLN A 111 4.32 6.19 -17.27
CA GLN A 111 5.30 7.26 -17.46
C GLN A 111 6.75 6.80 -17.24
N LEU A 112 6.98 5.88 -16.30
CA LEU A 112 8.29 5.27 -16.09
C LEU A 112 8.67 4.31 -17.23
N ALA A 113 7.70 3.58 -17.78
CA ALA A 113 7.93 2.68 -18.90
C ALA A 113 8.25 3.44 -20.20
N ASP A 114 7.68 4.64 -20.39
CA ASP A 114 8.00 5.53 -21.51
C ASP A 114 9.39 6.20 -21.41
N ARG A 115 10.11 6.06 -20.28
CA ARG A 115 11.48 6.56 -20.17
C ARG A 115 12.47 5.58 -20.79
N VAL A 116 12.87 5.84 -22.02
CA VAL A 116 14.02 5.17 -22.64
C VAL A 116 15.30 5.54 -21.88
N GLN A 117 15.91 4.57 -21.19
CA GLN A 117 17.21 4.76 -20.57
C GLN A 117 18.32 4.57 -21.61
N VAL A 118 18.97 5.67 -21.99
CA VAL A 118 20.15 5.64 -22.86
C VAL A 118 21.41 5.55 -21.99
N ARG A 119 22.20 4.49 -22.16
CA ARG A 119 23.53 4.37 -21.54
C ARG A 119 24.60 4.78 -22.55
N ALA A 120 25.28 5.89 -22.28
CA ALA A 120 26.44 6.32 -23.05
C ALA A 120 27.73 5.89 -22.34
N VAL A 121 28.60 5.19 -23.05
CA VAL A 121 29.96 4.89 -22.58
C VAL A 121 30.91 5.90 -23.18
N LEU A 122 31.53 6.71 -22.33
CA LEU A 122 32.48 7.75 -22.75
C LEU A 122 33.92 7.24 -22.57
N PRO A 123 34.83 7.53 -23.51
CA PRO A 123 36.26 7.33 -23.30
C PRO A 123 36.73 8.07 -22.03
N GLY A 124 37.69 7.49 -21.31
CA GLY A 124 38.06 7.97 -19.97
C GLY A 124 38.47 9.44 -19.89
N GLU A 125 39.07 9.99 -20.95
CA GLU A 125 39.40 11.41 -21.03
C GLU A 125 38.17 12.29 -21.22
N ALA A 126 37.26 11.93 -22.13
CA ALA A 126 36.01 12.65 -22.35
C ALA A 126 35.13 12.65 -21.09
N GLY A 127 35.07 11.51 -20.38
CA GLY A 127 34.36 11.40 -19.11
C GLY A 127 34.94 12.26 -17.98
N ARG A 128 36.26 12.46 -17.94
CA ARG A 128 36.90 13.37 -16.97
C ARG A 128 36.61 14.84 -17.29
N ARG A 129 36.71 15.23 -18.57
CA ARG A 129 36.41 16.60 -19.02
C ARG A 129 34.94 16.96 -18.76
N LEU A 130 34.02 16.03 -19.01
CA LEU A 130 32.60 16.21 -18.73
C LEU A 130 32.32 16.43 -17.24
N ARG A 131 32.96 15.65 -16.35
CA ARG A 131 32.81 15.82 -14.90
C ARG A 131 33.34 17.16 -14.42
N ALA A 132 34.52 17.55 -14.87
CA ALA A 132 35.10 18.85 -14.53
C ALA A 132 34.22 20.03 -15.01
N LEU A 133 33.62 19.90 -16.21
CA LEU A 133 32.67 20.88 -16.72
C LEU A 133 31.40 20.95 -15.86
N ALA A 134 30.84 19.79 -15.51
CA ALA A 134 29.64 19.70 -14.69
C ALA A 134 29.87 20.31 -13.29
N GLU A 135 30.99 19.99 -12.65
CA GLU A 135 31.42 20.58 -11.38
C GLU A 135 31.57 22.10 -11.47
N GLY A 136 32.23 22.60 -12.51
CA GLY A 136 32.41 24.04 -12.74
C GLY A 136 31.09 24.80 -12.96
N LEU A 137 30.05 24.11 -13.42
CA LEU A 137 28.71 24.67 -13.64
C LEU A 137 27.73 24.40 -12.49
N GLY A 138 28.11 23.60 -11.49
CA GLY A 138 27.22 23.13 -10.43
C GLY A 138 26.13 22.17 -10.91
N TRP A 139 26.37 21.45 -12.01
CA TRP A 139 25.42 20.52 -12.63
C TRP A 139 25.88 19.06 -12.44
N SER A 140 24.97 18.11 -12.69
CA SER A 140 25.36 16.71 -12.86
C SER A 140 25.85 16.44 -14.28
N ALA A 141 26.72 15.44 -14.44
CA ALA A 141 27.17 15.01 -15.76
C ALA A 141 26.01 14.56 -16.66
N GLU A 142 24.97 13.93 -16.10
CA GLU A 142 23.76 13.58 -16.85
C GLU A 142 23.01 14.81 -17.34
N ARG A 143 22.95 15.89 -16.54
CA ARG A 143 22.26 17.13 -16.94
C ARG A 143 23.00 17.83 -18.07
N VAL A 144 24.33 17.87 -18.02
CA VAL A 144 25.15 18.41 -19.10
C VAL A 144 24.94 17.60 -20.38
N LEU A 145 24.95 16.26 -20.31
CA LEU A 145 24.67 15.40 -21.46
C LEU A 145 23.26 15.59 -22.02
N ALA A 146 22.25 15.75 -21.17
CA ALA A 146 20.88 16.01 -21.61
C ALA A 146 20.77 17.31 -22.42
N VAL A 147 21.41 18.39 -21.94
CA VAL A 147 21.42 19.66 -22.67
C VAL A 147 22.19 19.56 -23.99
N LEU A 148 23.32 18.85 -24.02
CA LEU A 148 24.03 18.61 -25.28
C LEU A 148 23.19 17.78 -26.26
N ALA A 149 22.46 16.77 -25.77
CA ALA A 149 21.57 15.93 -26.58
C ALA A 149 20.39 16.72 -27.17
N GLU A 150 19.83 17.68 -26.42
CA GLU A 150 18.77 18.58 -26.91
C GLU A 150 19.23 19.48 -28.07
N HIS A 151 20.53 19.72 -28.20
CA HIS A 151 21.10 20.59 -29.24
C HIS A 151 21.78 19.81 -30.36
N VAL A 152 21.64 18.48 -30.41
CA VAL A 152 22.19 17.66 -31.50
C VAL A 152 21.57 18.07 -32.83
N GLN A 153 22.43 18.31 -33.82
CA GLN A 153 22.07 18.50 -35.21
C GLN A 153 22.61 17.32 -36.03
N VAL A 154 21.85 16.95 -37.06
CA VAL A 154 22.23 15.91 -38.02
C VAL A 154 22.31 16.57 -39.39
N ASP A 155 23.49 16.55 -39.98
CA ASP A 155 23.74 17.10 -41.31
C ASP A 155 23.14 16.21 -42.40
N ALA A 156 23.06 16.72 -43.63
CA ALA A 156 22.54 15.99 -44.79
C ALA A 156 23.28 14.66 -45.07
N ASP A 157 24.55 14.59 -44.67
CA ASP A 157 25.39 13.39 -44.82
C ASP A 157 25.28 12.42 -43.63
N GLY A 158 24.39 12.70 -42.66
CA GLY A 158 24.19 11.88 -41.46
C GLY A 158 25.23 12.11 -40.35
N LEU A 159 26.10 13.12 -40.50
CA LEU A 159 27.04 13.51 -39.44
C LEU A 159 26.27 14.12 -38.27
N VAL A 160 26.50 13.58 -37.08
CA VAL A 160 25.90 14.07 -35.83
C VAL A 160 26.90 15.02 -35.17
N HIS A 161 26.49 16.28 -34.99
CA HIS A 161 27.31 17.27 -34.32
C HIS A 161 26.48 18.08 -33.32
N VAL A 162 27.14 18.66 -32.32
CA VAL A 162 26.52 19.58 -31.38
C VAL A 162 27.15 20.95 -31.60
N PRO A 163 26.39 21.98 -32.02
CA PRO A 163 26.92 23.32 -32.17
C PRO A 163 27.33 23.88 -30.80
N PRO A 164 28.11 24.97 -30.74
CA PRO A 164 28.47 25.59 -29.47
C PRO A 164 27.22 25.97 -28.66
N VAL A 165 27.04 25.35 -27.50
CA VAL A 165 25.93 25.61 -26.57
C VAL A 165 26.45 26.42 -25.40
N ALA A 166 25.81 27.55 -25.10
CA ALA A 166 26.04 28.29 -23.88
C ALA A 166 25.30 27.58 -22.72
N ILE A 167 26.06 27.00 -21.79
CA ILE A 167 25.50 26.40 -20.58
C ILE A 167 25.67 27.40 -19.44
N THR A 168 24.55 27.83 -18.84
CA THR A 168 24.57 28.74 -17.70
C THR A 168 24.76 27.97 -16.38
N PRO A 169 25.40 28.58 -15.36
CA PRO A 169 25.56 27.95 -14.04
C PRO A 169 24.21 27.58 -13.42
N ALA A 170 24.18 26.53 -12.58
CA ALA A 170 22.97 26.18 -11.84
C ALA A 170 22.45 27.37 -11.02
N PRO A 171 21.13 27.65 -11.04
CA PRO A 171 20.55 28.61 -10.11
C PRO A 171 20.78 28.14 -8.66
N PRO A 172 21.05 29.05 -7.72
CA PRO A 172 21.30 28.70 -6.33
C PRO A 172 20.08 28.00 -5.72
N GLY A 173 20.28 26.80 -5.15
CA GLY A 173 19.24 26.05 -4.45
C GLY A 173 18.78 24.74 -5.12
N LEU A 174 19.25 24.41 -6.33
CA LEU A 174 19.21 23.03 -6.81
C LEU A 174 20.33 22.26 -6.11
N GLU A 175 19.97 21.20 -5.37
CA GLU A 175 20.89 20.41 -4.53
C GLU A 175 22.27 20.23 -5.17
N ALA A 176 23.30 20.77 -4.51
CA ALA A 176 24.68 20.45 -4.83
C ALA A 176 24.84 18.93 -4.74
N TYR A 177 25.31 18.34 -5.84
CA TYR A 177 25.44 16.91 -6.05
C TYR A 177 26.08 16.22 -4.82
N ARG A 178 25.29 15.45 -4.06
CA ARG A 178 25.85 14.38 -3.23
C ARG A 178 26.23 13.28 -4.20
N GLU A 179 27.54 13.03 -4.31
CA GLU A 179 28.10 11.88 -5.03
C GLU A 179 27.31 10.62 -4.67
N ARG A 180 26.46 10.16 -5.59
CA ARG A 180 25.86 8.84 -5.49
C ARG A 180 26.95 7.89 -5.91
N LEU A 181 27.61 7.27 -4.93
CA LEU A 181 28.62 6.24 -5.16
C LEU A 181 28.16 5.31 -6.28
N PRO A 182 29.04 4.99 -7.26
CA PRO A 182 28.65 4.14 -8.37
C PRO A 182 28.07 2.86 -7.80
N ALA A 183 26.84 2.52 -8.20
CA ALA A 183 26.28 1.21 -7.92
C ALA A 183 27.22 0.20 -8.59
N VAL A 184 28.12 -0.39 -7.81
CA VAL A 184 28.88 -1.57 -8.22
C VAL A 184 27.83 -2.63 -8.48
N TYR A 185 27.51 -2.83 -9.75
CA TYR A 185 26.63 -3.89 -10.17
C TYR A 185 27.38 -5.20 -9.98
N ARG A 186 27.33 -5.75 -8.76
CA ARG A 186 27.55 -7.17 -8.54
C ARG A 186 26.35 -7.85 -9.17
N GLU A 187 26.58 -8.60 -10.25
CA GLU A 187 25.57 -9.55 -10.73
C GLU A 187 25.06 -10.34 -9.52
N PRO A 188 23.75 -10.32 -9.23
CA PRO A 188 23.22 -11.22 -8.21
C PRO A 188 23.51 -12.65 -8.67
N PRO A 189 24.00 -13.54 -7.80
CA PRO A 189 24.22 -14.93 -8.17
C PRO A 189 22.90 -15.47 -8.73
N ARG A 190 22.95 -15.99 -9.95
CA ARG A 190 21.84 -16.75 -10.54
C ARG A 190 21.65 -17.97 -9.65
N TYR A 191 20.77 -17.89 -8.66
CA TYR A 191 20.23 -19.07 -8.03
C TYR A 191 19.51 -19.84 -9.13
N GLY A 192 20.14 -20.93 -9.55
CA GLY A 192 19.57 -21.89 -10.47
C GLY A 192 18.24 -22.34 -9.90
N ARG A 193 17.16 -21.99 -10.62
CA ARG A 193 15.88 -22.66 -10.48
C ARG A 193 16.01 -24.03 -11.13
N GLU A 194 16.71 -24.94 -10.46
CA GLU A 194 16.60 -26.35 -10.75
C GLU A 194 15.42 -26.86 -9.92
N ALA A 195 14.31 -27.09 -10.62
CA ALA A 195 13.16 -27.78 -10.07
C ALA A 195 13.55 -29.25 -9.88
N ASN A 196 13.85 -29.62 -8.64
CA ASN A 196 14.09 -31.01 -8.27
C ASN A 196 12.73 -31.66 -8.02
N ALA A 197 12.47 -32.79 -8.67
CA ALA A 197 11.17 -33.43 -8.80
C ALA A 197 10.58 -34.09 -7.53
N TYR A 198 11.09 -33.78 -6.34
CA TYR A 198 10.58 -34.33 -5.08
C TYR A 198 10.64 -33.23 -4.02
N GLY A 199 9.46 -32.76 -3.59
CA GLY A 199 9.31 -31.69 -2.62
C GLY A 199 9.63 -32.16 -1.22
N GLU A 200 10.70 -31.63 -0.64
CA GLU A 200 10.97 -31.57 0.79
C GLU A 200 11.79 -30.31 1.06
N ASP A 201 11.15 -29.31 1.67
CA ASP A 201 11.80 -28.10 2.18
C ASP A 201 12.57 -28.45 3.45
N TYR A 202 13.90 -28.53 3.38
CA TYR A 202 14.73 -28.56 4.59
C TYR A 202 15.83 -27.49 4.55
N LEU A 203 15.62 -26.50 5.42
CA LEU A 203 16.58 -25.79 6.28
C LEU A 203 18.03 -25.77 5.79
N GLY A 204 18.44 -24.60 5.30
CA GLY A 204 19.84 -24.31 4.99
C GLY A 204 20.74 -24.43 6.24
N PRO A 205 21.98 -24.93 6.08
CA PRO A 205 22.96 -24.91 7.16
C PRO A 205 23.50 -23.49 7.39
N ALA A 206 23.76 -23.22 8.67
CA ALA A 206 24.36 -22.03 9.23
C ALA A 206 25.67 -21.63 8.55
N LEU A 207 25.90 -20.31 8.45
CA LEU A 207 27.21 -19.75 8.14
C LEU A 207 27.66 -18.89 9.33
N ASP A 208 28.66 -19.42 10.04
CA ASP A 208 29.63 -18.65 10.82
C ASP A 208 30.45 -17.77 9.86
N TRP A 209 30.38 -16.44 10.04
CA TRP A 209 31.45 -15.47 9.82
C TRP A 209 31.05 -14.10 10.37
#